data_AF-A0ABD2IZE0-F1
#
_entry.id   AF-A0ABD2IZE0-F1
#
_cell.length_a   1.000
_cell.length_b   1.000
_cell.length_c   1.000
_cell.angle_alpha   90.00
_cell.angle_beta   90.00
_cell.angle_gamma   90.00
#
_symmetry.space_group_name_H-M   'P 1'
#
loop_
_entity.id
_entity.type
_entity.pdbx_description
1 polymer ?
#
loop_
_entity_poly.entity_id
_entity_poly.type
_entity_poly.pdbx_seq_one_letter_code
_entity_poly.pdbx_strand_id
1 'polypeptide(L)'
;MANIVTNKNTCPGDKSALRPGGIRLGTPAMTSRGLVESDFERIAEFIHRAIEIYRKYEKVIGKTAKEFKKFTQEDEKFKEEIGQLATEVTEFADKFEMPGKEEF
;
A
#
# COMPACT_ATOMS: atom_id res chain seq x y z
N MET A 1 -2.12 0.26 8.94
CA MET A 1 -2.23 0.41 7.47
C MET A 1 -1.01 1.18 6.99
N ALA A 2 -0.47 0.93 5.79
CA ALA A 2 0.83 1.46 5.34
C ALA A 2 0.79 2.84 4.65
N ASN A 3 -0.34 3.56 4.67
CA ASN A 3 -0.51 4.86 4.00
C ASN A 3 -0.26 4.89 2.48
N ILE A 4 -0.39 3.73 1.80
CA ILE A 4 -0.34 3.62 0.34
C ILE A 4 -1.75 3.34 -0.19
N VAL A 5 -2.26 4.23 -1.04
CA VAL A 5 -3.59 4.07 -1.65
C VAL A 5 -3.45 3.37 -3.00
N THR A 6 -4.10 2.21 -3.14
CA THR A 6 -4.12 1.43 -4.37
C THR A 6 -5.53 0.96 -4.70
N ASN A 7 -5.72 0.45 -5.92
CA ASN A 7 -6.98 -0.12 -6.36
C ASN A 7 -6.76 -1.56 -6.85
N LYS A 8 -7.59 -2.49 -6.37
CA LYS A 8 -7.62 -3.87 -6.83
C LYS A 8 -8.18 -3.93 -8.26
N ASN A 9 -7.55 -4.69 -9.15
CA ASN A 9 -7.91 -4.69 -10.57
C ASN A 9 -7.86 -6.11 -11.16
N THR A 10 -8.93 -6.50 -11.86
CA THR A 10 -9.02 -7.81 -12.52
C THR A 10 -7.95 -7.94 -13.59
N CYS A 11 -7.26 -9.09 -13.61
CA CYS A 11 -6.25 -9.43 -14.59
C CYS A 11 -6.69 -10.63 -15.44
N PRO A 12 -6.13 -10.79 -16.67
CA PRO A 12 -6.33 -12.00 -17.46
C PRO A 12 -5.99 -13.26 -16.64
N GLY A 13 -6.91 -14.24 -16.61
CA GLY A 13 -6.76 -15.46 -15.82
C GLY A 13 -7.45 -15.44 -14.45
N ASP A 14 -7.96 -14.30 -13.99
CA ASP A 14 -8.74 -14.23 -12.75
C ASP A 14 -10.06 -15.01 -12.89
N LYS A 15 -10.31 -15.90 -11.93
CA LYS A 15 -11.56 -16.68 -11.87
C LYS A 15 -12.76 -15.85 -11.39
N SER A 16 -12.53 -14.68 -10.79
CA SER A 16 -13.59 -13.83 -10.23
C SER A 16 -13.20 -12.36 -10.26
N ALA A 17 -14.07 -11.52 -10.83
CA ALA A 17 -13.92 -10.06 -10.81
C ALA A 17 -14.06 -9.43 -9.40
N LEU A 18 -14.71 -10.13 -8.46
CA LEU A 18 -14.88 -9.63 -7.08
C LEU A 18 -13.62 -9.84 -6.23
N ARG A 19 -12.80 -10.82 -6.59
CA ARG A 19 -11.52 -11.18 -5.96
C ARG A 19 -10.41 -11.19 -7.01
N PRO A 20 -10.06 -10.00 -7.53
CA PRO A 20 -9.01 -9.90 -8.53
C PRO A 20 -7.62 -10.19 -7.95
N GLY A 21 -6.72 -10.69 -8.78
CA GLY A 21 -5.32 -10.94 -8.42
C GLY A 21 -4.37 -9.76 -8.60
N GLY A 22 -4.83 -8.67 -9.25
CA GLY A 22 -4.00 -7.53 -9.62
C GLY A 22 -4.21 -6.27 -8.79
N ILE A 23 -3.24 -5.35 -8.91
CA ILE A 23 -3.30 -3.97 -8.43
C ILE A 23 -3.06 -3.02 -9.59
N ARG A 24 -3.78 -1.89 -9.61
CA ARG A 24 -3.55 -0.81 -10.58
C ARG A 24 -2.86 0.36 -9.87
N LEU A 25 -1.77 0.82 -10.47
CA LEU A 25 -0.95 1.94 -10.01
C LEU A 25 -0.93 3.03 -11.08
N GLY A 26 -0.74 4.27 -10.65
CA GLY A 26 -0.62 5.42 -11.54
C GLY A 26 0.31 6.46 -10.95
N THR A 27 1.09 7.11 -11.82
CA THR A 27 2.02 8.18 -11.47
C THR A 27 1.42 9.60 -11.40
N PRO A 28 0.30 9.97 -12.08
CA PRO A 28 -0.13 11.37 -12.20
C PRO A 28 -0.27 12.16 -10.90
N ALA A 29 -0.81 11.56 -9.84
CA ALA A 29 -1.03 12.25 -8.57
C ALA A 29 0.29 12.62 -7.89
N MET A 30 1.29 11.75 -7.99
CA MET A 30 2.60 11.98 -7.38
C MET A 30 3.48 12.87 -8.27
N THR A 31 3.45 12.71 -9.60
CA THR A 31 4.18 13.62 -10.50
C THR A 31 3.66 15.06 -10.40
N SER A 32 2.37 15.26 -10.13
CA SER A 32 1.81 16.60 -9.90
C SER A 32 2.34 17.27 -8.63
N ARG A 33 2.92 16.49 -7.70
CA ARG A 33 3.61 16.97 -6.49
C ARG A 33 5.13 17.12 -6.67
N GLY A 34 5.64 16.91 -7.89
CA GLY A 34 7.06 17.07 -8.21
C GLY A 34 7.92 15.81 -8.06
N LEU A 35 7.32 14.63 -7.87
CA LEU A 35 8.09 13.37 -7.80
C LEU A 35 8.70 13.02 -9.16
N VAL A 36 9.96 12.59 -9.15
CA VAL A 36 10.74 12.17 -10.32
C VAL A 36 11.01 10.67 -10.31
N GLU A 37 11.71 10.14 -11.31
CA GLU A 37 11.94 8.71 -11.52
C GLU A 37 12.57 8.03 -10.30
N SER A 38 13.58 8.64 -9.68
CA SER A 38 14.23 8.10 -8.47
C SER A 38 13.29 8.00 -7.28
N ASP A 39 12.30 8.90 -7.18
CA ASP A 39 11.28 8.85 -6.13
C ASP A 39 10.31 7.68 -6.36
N PHE A 40 10.03 7.35 -7.61
CA PHE A 40 9.19 6.20 -7.97
C PHE A 40 9.87 4.87 -7.70
N GLU A 41 11.20 4.78 -7.81
CA GLU A 41 11.94 3.60 -7.34
C GLU A 41 11.70 3.39 -5.84
N ARG A 42 11.79 4.47 -5.05
CA ARG A 42 11.51 4.40 -3.61
C ARG A 42 10.06 4.03 -3.30
N ILE A 43 9.09 4.53 -4.06
CA ILE A 43 7.68 4.11 -3.94
C ILE A 43 7.51 2.62 -4.25
N ALA A 44 8.17 2.11 -5.29
CA ALA A 44 8.13 0.70 -5.65
C ALA A 44 8.69 -0.18 -4.51
N GLU A 45 9.76 0.25 -3.84
CA GLU A 45 10.31 -0.42 -2.65
C GLU A 45 9.29 -0.46 -1.50
N PHE A 46 8.57 0.63 -1.22
CA PHE A 46 7.53 0.63 -0.18
C PHE A 46 6.39 -0.34 -0.50
N ILE A 47 5.94 -0.38 -1.76
CA ILE A 47 4.91 -1.34 -2.21
C ILE A 47 5.43 -2.77 -2.08
N HIS A 48 6.69 -3.02 -2.48
CA HIS A 48 7.32 -4.33 -2.36
C HIS A 48 7.36 -4.79 -0.90
N ARG A 49 7.85 -3.94 0.01
CA ARG A 49 7.89 -4.24 1.45
C ARG A 49 6.51 -4.53 2.03
N ALA A 50 5.47 -3.80 1.61
CA ALA A 50 4.10 -4.09 2.04
C ALA A 50 3.65 -5.51 1.64
N ILE A 51 4.00 -5.94 0.43
CA ILE A 51 3.72 -7.29 -0.08
C ILE A 51 4.55 -8.32 0.69
N GLU A 52 5.83 -8.05 0.95
CA GLU A 52 6.68 -8.95 1.73
C GLU A 52 6.17 -9.15 3.16
N ILE A 53 5.74 -8.08 3.83
CA ILE A 53 5.09 -8.15 5.15
C ILE A 53 3.87 -9.08 5.04
N TYR A 54 2.98 -8.87 4.07
CA TYR A 54 1.85 -9.78 3.87
C TYR A 54 2.29 -11.25 3.68
N ARG A 55 3.31 -11.50 2.85
CA ARG A 55 3.80 -12.87 2.57
C ARG A 55 4.37 -13.57 3.80
N LYS A 56 4.99 -12.86 4.74
CA LYS A 56 5.47 -13.43 6.02
C LYS A 56 4.32 -14.07 6.80
N TYR A 57 3.15 -13.44 6.77
CA TYR A 57 1.97 -13.86 7.53
C TYR A 57 0.96 -14.64 6.68
N GLU A 58 1.19 -14.84 5.38
CA GLU A 58 0.25 -15.49 4.44
C GLU A 58 -0.24 -16.87 4.93
N LYS A 59 0.62 -17.64 5.59
CA LYS A 59 0.27 -18.97 6.14
C LYS A 59 -0.57 -18.89 7.42
N VAL A 60 -0.49 -17.77 8.14
CA VAL A 60 -1.17 -17.53 9.42
C VAL A 60 -2.50 -16.82 9.18
N ILE A 61 -2.55 -15.98 8.14
CA ILE A 61 -3.74 -15.28 7.67
C ILE A 61 -4.74 -16.31 7.13
N GLY A 62 -5.96 -16.27 7.64
CA GLY A 62 -7.06 -17.13 7.17
C GLY A 62 -7.36 -16.93 5.68
N LYS A 63 -8.13 -17.85 5.08
CA LYS A 63 -8.40 -17.87 3.63
C LYS A 63 -9.39 -16.81 3.17
N THR A 64 -10.06 -16.11 4.09
CA THR A 64 -11.11 -15.15 3.78
C THR A 64 -10.70 -13.71 4.10
N ALA A 65 -11.28 -12.75 3.36
CA ALA A 65 -11.01 -11.32 3.60
C ALA A 65 -11.46 -10.85 5.00
N LYS A 66 -12.45 -11.53 5.60
CA LYS A 66 -12.91 -11.24 6.97
C LYS A 66 -11.86 -11.65 8.00
N GLU A 67 -11.28 -12.84 7.86
CA GLU A 67 -10.20 -13.31 8.72
C GLU A 67 -8.96 -12.44 8.57
N PHE A 68 -8.62 -12.04 7.34
CA PHE A 68 -7.53 -11.09 7.12
C PHE A 68 -7.78 -9.75 7.83
N LYS A 69 -8.97 -9.16 7.69
CA LYS A 69 -9.32 -7.91 8.37
C LYS A 69 -9.25 -8.05 9.90
N LYS A 70 -9.61 -9.21 10.45
CA LYS A 70 -9.48 -9.49 11.88
C LYS A 70 -8.02 -9.63 12.29
N PHE A 71 -7.22 -10.37 11.52
CA PHE A 71 -5.79 -10.54 11.74
C PHE A 71 -5.05 -9.19 11.78
N THR A 72 -5.33 -8.29 10.84
CA THR A 72 -4.70 -6.96 10.82
C THR A 72 -5.08 -6.07 12.02
N GLN A 73 -6.12 -6.43 12.77
CA GLN A 73 -6.58 -5.75 13.97
C GLN A 73 -6.12 -6.41 15.27
N GLU A 74 -5.70 -7.67 15.25
CA GLU A 74 -5.36 -8.45 16.45
C GLU A 74 -3.87 -8.73 16.57
N ASP A 75 -3.16 -8.91 15.46
CA ASP A 75 -1.74 -9.26 15.50
C ASP A 75 -0.86 -8.03 15.72
N GLU A 76 -0.22 -7.97 16.90
CA GLU A 76 0.60 -6.83 17.31
C GLU A 76 1.89 -6.69 16.48
N LYS A 77 2.50 -7.80 16.07
CA LYS A 77 3.73 -7.76 15.26
C LYS A 77 3.46 -7.24 13.85
N PHE A 78 2.37 -7.69 13.23
CA PHE A 78 1.91 -7.18 11.96
C PHE A 78 1.61 -5.67 12.03
N LYS A 79 0.94 -5.22 13.10
CA LYS A 79 0.66 -3.79 13.32
C LYS A 79 1.95 -2.98 13.48
N GLU A 80 2.93 -3.50 14.20
CA GLU A 80 4.22 -2.85 14.36
C GLU A 80 4.96 -2.73 13.03
N GLU A 81 5.12 -3.84 12.28
CA GLU A 81 5.80 -3.84 10.97
C GLU A 81 5.10 -2.92 9.96
N ILE A 82 3.77 -3.00 9.87
CA ILE A 82 3.00 -2.16 8.94
C ILE A 82 2.97 -0.69 9.39
N GLY A 83 3.06 -0.45 10.70
CA GLY A 83 3.11 0.87 11.31
C GLY A 83 4.44 1.58 11.02
N GLN A 84 5.55 0.86 11.17
CA GLN A 84 6.87 1.37 10.77
C GLN A 84 6.90 1.75 9.29
N LEU A 85 6.37 0.88 8.41
CA LEU A 85 6.25 1.21 7.00
C LEU A 85 5.36 2.44 6.76
N ALA A 86 4.26 2.57 7.51
CA ALA A 86 3.37 3.73 7.39
C ALA A 86 4.08 5.04 7.75
N THR A 87 4.88 5.03 8.83
CA THR A 87 5.68 6.19 9.25
C THR A 87 6.69 6.58 8.17
N GLU A 88 7.45 5.62 7.64
CA GLU A 88 8.42 5.90 6.57
C GLU A 88 7.77 6.44 5.30
N VAL A 89 6.59 5.91 4.92
CA VAL A 89 5.83 6.40 3.76
C VAL A 89 5.34 7.82 3.99
N THR A 90 4.86 8.14 5.19
CA THR A 90 4.41 9.50 5.54
C THR A 90 5.58 10.47 5.55
N GLU A 91 6.70 10.14 6.22
CA GLU A 91 7.91 10.98 6.23
C GLU A 91 8.47 11.23 4.84
N PHE A 92 8.37 10.24 3.94
CA PHE A 92 8.73 10.43 2.54
C PHE A 92 7.75 11.34 1.81
N ALA A 93 6.44 11.12 1.99
CA ALA A 93 5.40 11.89 1.33
C ALA A 93 5.36 13.36 1.78
N ASP A 94 5.72 13.66 3.03
CA ASP A 94 5.70 15.02 3.59
C ASP A 94 6.80 15.93 3.03
N LYS A 95 7.80 15.36 2.33
CA LYS A 95 8.86 16.13 1.65
C LYS A 95 8.36 16.88 0.41
N PHE A 96 7.18 16.52 -0.09
CA PHE A 96 6.62 17.06 -1.32
C PHE A 96 5.43 17.95 -1.02
N GLU A 97 5.36 19.11 -1.66
CA GLU A 97 4.25 20.04 -1.49
C GLU A 97 2.92 19.42 -1.95
N MET A 98 1.83 19.88 -1.35
CA MET A 98 0.48 19.48 -1.74
C MET A 98 -0.15 20.59 -2.57
N PRO A 99 -0.47 20.35 -3.86
CA PRO A 99 -1.13 21.35 -4.67
C PRO A 99 -2.54 21.61 -4.15
N GLY A 100 -2.87 22.88 -3.89
CA GLY A 100 -4.16 23.27 -3.32
C GLY A 100 -4.08 24.58 -2.55
N LYS A 101 -5.17 24.93 -1.85
CA LYS A 101 -5.16 26.02 -0.87
C LYS A 101 -4.54 25.52 0.44
N GLU A 102 -3.73 26.35 1.08
CA GLU A 102 -3.08 26.03 2.37
C GLU A 102 -4.10 25.87 3.50
N GLU A 103 -5.19 26.65 3.46
CA GLU A 103 -6.34 26.55 4.37
C GLU A 103 -7.65 26.80 3.60
N PHE A 104 -8.75 26.26 4.11
CA PHE A 104 -10.11 26.54 3.64
C PHE A 104 -10.74 27.69 4.43
#